data_AF-A0A1B6D6P4-F1
#
_entry.id   AF-A0A1B6D6P4-F1
#
_cell.length_a   1.000
_cell.length_b   1.000
_cell.length_c   1.000
_cell.angle_alpha   90.00
_cell.angle_beta   90.00
_cell.angle_gamma   90.00
#
_symmetry.space_group_name_H-M   'P 1'
#
loop_
_entity.id
_entity.type
_entity.pdbx_description
1 polymer ?
#
loop_
_entity_poly.entity_id
_entity_poly.type
_entity_poly.pdbx_seq_one_letter_code
_entity_poly.pdbx_strand_id
1 'polypeptide(L)'
;MVLEWAYTGVNITVAGNGGLECTQFLTMKTRIIETMFVMFLTFPLMKWGFKNLSPLDVNFNTFVEPTGKRVLLVLMSLIWGIEIGFKFSSKTVIFLLNPCHVTTAIQIYLLSANPSKWVAAIFRFHLNCMNGAVLALTFPELDALNVSTTQIYIVEILLNNSLRLSF
;
A
#
# COMPACT_ATOMS: atom_id res chain seq x y z
N MET A 1 13.13 -13.91 21.05
CA MET A 1 14.53 -13.86 20.54
C MET A 1 14.65 -13.82 19.01
N VAL A 2 13.66 -14.26 18.22
CA VAL A 2 13.79 -14.36 16.74
C VAL A 2 13.53 -13.04 15.98
N LEU A 3 12.87 -12.04 16.60
CA LEU A 3 12.35 -10.85 15.89
C LEU A 3 12.98 -9.51 16.35
N GLU A 4 14.00 -9.54 17.22
CA GLU A 4 14.67 -8.35 17.79
C GLU A 4 15.27 -7.41 16.71
N TRP A 5 15.76 -7.98 15.62
CA TRP A 5 16.29 -7.18 14.49
C TRP A 5 15.20 -6.35 13.79
N ALA A 6 13.91 -6.66 14.00
CA ALA A 6 12.80 -6.00 13.31
C ALA A 6 12.14 -4.87 14.12
N TYR A 7 12.10 -4.97 15.46
CA TYR A 7 11.35 -4.00 16.29
C TYR A 7 12.15 -3.36 17.42
N THR A 8 13.37 -3.81 17.75
CA THR A 8 14.11 -3.32 18.93
C THR A 8 14.59 -1.88 18.77
N GLY A 9 14.64 -1.34 17.54
CA GLY A 9 14.95 0.07 17.30
C GLY A 9 13.72 1.00 17.25
N VAL A 10 12.52 0.46 17.48
CA VAL A 10 11.28 1.26 17.50
C VAL A 10 11.29 2.15 18.74
N ASN A 11 11.11 3.45 18.52
CA ASN A 11 11.05 4.41 19.62
C ASN A 11 9.68 4.35 20.31
N ILE A 12 9.62 3.70 21.47
CA ILE A 12 8.42 3.57 22.31
C ILE A 12 8.11 4.82 23.14
N THR A 13 8.98 5.83 23.17
CA THR A 13 8.74 7.08 23.91
C THR A 13 7.82 8.04 23.16
N VAL A 14 7.64 7.82 21.85
CA VAL A 14 6.70 8.58 21.03
C VAL A 14 5.36 7.85 21.04
N ALA A 15 4.31 8.53 21.50
CA ALA A 15 2.97 7.98 21.55
C ALA A 15 2.53 7.49 20.15
N GLY A 16 1.98 6.28 20.07
CA GLY A 16 1.50 5.67 18.82
C GLY A 16 2.56 4.89 18.01
N ASN A 17 3.86 5.04 18.28
CA ASN A 17 4.91 4.32 17.54
C ASN A 17 5.14 2.88 18.02
N GLY A 18 4.69 2.54 19.24
CA GLY A 18 4.84 1.20 19.81
C GLY A 18 4.63 1.19 21.32
N GLY A 19 4.93 0.07 21.98
CA GLY A 19 4.85 -0.08 23.43
C GLY A 19 3.52 -0.64 23.94
N LEU A 20 3.43 -0.79 25.27
CA LEU A 20 2.26 -1.39 25.95
C LEU A 20 0.97 -0.63 25.64
N GLU A 21 1.01 0.70 25.70
CA GLU A 21 -0.08 1.60 25.31
C GLU A 21 -0.64 1.28 23.91
N CYS A 22 0.22 1.12 22.89
CA CYS A 22 -0.19 0.76 21.53
C CYS A 22 -0.78 -0.66 21.45
N THR A 23 -0.16 -1.64 22.14
CA THR A 23 -0.67 -3.02 22.13
C THR A 23 -1.99 -3.19 22.86
N GLN A 24 -2.24 -2.38 23.89
CA GLN A 24 -3.44 -2.40 24.72
C GLN A 24 -4.54 -1.45 24.24
N PHE A 25 -4.23 -0.58 23.28
CA PHE A 25 -5.19 0.36 22.68
C PHE A 25 -6.47 -0.35 22.19
N LEU A 26 -6.34 -1.56 21.62
CA LEU A 26 -7.48 -2.37 21.21
C LEU A 26 -7.34 -3.81 21.71
N THR A 27 -8.40 -4.34 22.34
CA THR A 27 -8.39 -5.72 22.81
C THR A 27 -8.30 -6.71 21.65
N MET A 28 -7.65 -7.86 21.86
CA MET A 28 -7.53 -8.90 20.83
C MET A 28 -8.88 -9.42 20.35
N LYS A 29 -9.90 -9.43 21.22
CA LYS A 29 -11.27 -9.82 20.84
C LYS A 29 -11.86 -8.83 19.84
N THR A 30 -11.79 -7.53 20.14
CA THR A 30 -12.25 -6.46 19.25
C THR A 30 -11.51 -6.52 17.92
N ARG A 31 -10.17 -6.65 17.94
CA ARG A 31 -9.34 -6.74 16.74
C ARG A 31 -9.76 -7.89 15.82
N ILE A 32 -9.99 -9.08 16.38
CA ILE A 32 -10.43 -10.24 15.61
C ILE A 32 -11.83 -10.01 15.03
N ILE A 33 -12.78 -9.49 15.82
CA ILE A 33 -14.15 -9.23 15.38
C ILE A 33 -14.18 -8.20 14.24
N GLU A 34 -13.50 -7.07 14.41
CA GLU A 34 -13.41 -6.03 13.38
C GLU A 34 -12.73 -6.55 12.12
N THR A 35 -11.63 -7.29 12.27
CA THR A 35 -10.93 -7.89 11.11
C THR A 35 -11.85 -8.86 10.37
N MET A 36 -12.59 -9.72 11.09
CA MET A 36 -13.53 -10.67 10.47
C MET A 36 -14.68 -9.95 9.76
N PHE A 37 -15.22 -8.89 10.37
CA PHE A 37 -16.30 -8.09 9.77
C PHE A 37 -15.83 -7.38 8.50
N VAL A 38 -14.68 -6.70 8.55
CA VAL A 38 -14.08 -6.04 7.38
C VAL A 38 -13.77 -7.05 6.28
N MET A 39 -13.21 -8.22 6.64
CA MET A 39 -12.89 -9.26 5.67
C MET A 39 -14.15 -9.84 5.01
N PHE A 40 -15.23 -10.03 5.78
CA PHE A 40 -16.52 -10.47 5.26
C PHE A 40 -17.14 -9.49 4.27
N LEU A 41 -17.01 -8.19 4.50
CA LEU A 41 -17.49 -7.15 3.58
C LEU A 41 -16.60 -6.99 2.35
N THR A 42 -15.28 -6.95 2.53
CA THR A 42 -14.31 -6.67 1.45
C THR A 42 -14.09 -7.86 0.52
N PHE A 43 -14.19 -9.10 1.01
CA PHE A 43 -13.99 -10.29 0.18
C PHE A 43 -14.97 -10.42 -1.01
N PRO A 44 -16.30 -10.24 -0.86
CA PRO A 44 -17.21 -10.28 -2.01
C PRO A 44 -16.98 -9.13 -2.99
N LEU A 45 -16.66 -7.93 -2.51
CA LEU A 45 -16.27 -6.78 -3.33
C LEU A 45 -15.02 -7.08 -4.15
N MET A 46 -14.00 -7.65 -3.51
CA MET A 46 -12.77 -8.07 -4.15
C MET A 46 -13.02 -9.15 -5.21
N LYS A 47 -13.83 -10.18 -4.88
CA LYS A 47 -14.22 -11.24 -5.82
C LYS A 47 -15.01 -10.71 -7.01
N TRP A 48 -15.89 -9.74 -6.79
CA TRP A 48 -16.62 -9.05 -7.85
C TRP A 48 -15.68 -8.21 -8.72
N GLY A 49 -14.77 -7.45 -8.11
CA GLY A 49 -13.73 -6.68 -8.81
C GLY A 49 -12.82 -7.55 -9.67
N PHE A 50 -12.39 -8.71 -9.17
CA PHE A 50 -11.60 -9.67 -9.95
C PHE A 50 -12.38 -10.30 -11.10
N LYS A 51 -13.67 -10.58 -10.92
CA LYS A 51 -14.53 -11.13 -12.00
C LYS A 51 -14.85 -10.11 -13.07
N ASN A 52 -15.05 -8.85 -12.69
CA ASN A 52 -15.36 -7.75 -13.60
C ASN A 52 -14.10 -7.05 -14.13
N LEU A 53 -12.93 -7.62 -13.86
CA LEU A 53 -11.66 -7.12 -14.33
C LEU A 53 -11.63 -7.31 -15.85
N SER A 54 -11.96 -6.25 -16.58
CA SER A 54 -11.94 -6.28 -18.05
C SER A 54 -10.57 -6.77 -18.51
N PRO A 55 -10.52 -7.75 -19.45
CA PRO A 55 -9.25 -8.16 -20.03
C PRO A 55 -8.62 -6.93 -20.67
N LEU A 56 -7.44 -6.56 -20.19
CA LEU A 56 -6.64 -5.54 -20.85
C LEU A 56 -6.19 -6.13 -22.18
N ASP A 57 -6.70 -5.57 -23.27
CA ASP A 57 -6.22 -5.87 -24.61
C ASP A 57 -4.87 -5.19 -24.81
N VAL A 58 -3.83 -5.81 -24.24
CA VAL A 58 -2.46 -5.31 -24.35
C VAL A 58 -1.92 -5.82 -25.66
N ASN A 59 -1.81 -4.95 -26.67
CA ASN A 59 -1.09 -5.27 -27.90
C ASN A 59 0.41 -5.39 -27.58
N PHE A 60 0.88 -6.62 -27.39
CA PHE A 60 2.27 -6.92 -27.04
C PHE A 60 3.27 -6.68 -28.19
N ASN A 61 2.77 -6.40 -29.40
CA ASN A 61 3.59 -6.38 -30.62
C ASN A 61 4.37 -5.07 -30.86
N THR A 62 4.21 -4.03 -30.04
CA THR A 62 4.80 -2.70 -30.31
C THR A 62 5.35 -1.97 -29.08
N PHE A 63 5.83 -2.69 -28.05
CA PHE A 63 6.50 -2.04 -26.92
C PHE A 63 7.99 -1.78 -27.20
N VAL A 64 8.31 -0.57 -27.65
CA VAL A 64 9.67 -0.04 -27.51
C VAL A 64 9.84 0.36 -26.05
N GLU A 65 10.71 -0.34 -25.33
CA GLU A 65 11.04 -0.03 -23.94
C GLU A 65 11.55 1.42 -23.82
N PRO A 66 10.81 2.34 -23.17
CA PRO A 66 11.26 3.71 -23.07
C PRO A 66 12.46 3.79 -22.13
N THR A 67 13.48 4.55 -22.52
CA THR A 67 14.68 4.77 -21.69
C THR A 67 14.33 5.27 -20.28
N GLY A 68 13.26 6.07 -20.17
CA GLY A 68 12.73 6.54 -18.88
C GLY A 68 12.30 5.42 -17.93
N LYS A 69 11.74 4.30 -18.43
CA LYS A 69 11.40 3.14 -17.60
C LYS A 69 12.63 2.55 -16.94
N ARG A 70 13.73 2.41 -17.69
CA ARG A 70 15.00 1.85 -17.20
C ARG A 70 15.66 2.78 -16.19
N VAL A 71 15.69 4.08 -16.46
CA VAL A 71 16.22 5.08 -15.53
C VAL A 71 15.40 5.11 -14.23
N LEU A 72 14.08 5.12 -14.34
CA LEU A 72 13.18 5.11 -13.18
C LEU A 72 13.35 3.84 -12.34
N LEU A 73 13.45 2.67 -12.99
CA LEU A 73 13.70 1.40 -12.32
C LEU A 73 15.00 1.44 -11.50
N VAL A 74 16.10 1.91 -12.11
CA VAL A 74 17.40 1.99 -11.44
C VAL A 74 17.35 2.94 -10.25
N LEU A 75 16.78 4.14 -10.43
CA LEU A 75 16.64 5.12 -9.35
C LEU A 75 15.79 4.60 -8.19
N MET A 76 14.61 4.04 -8.49
CA MET A 76 13.70 3.50 -7.47
C MET A 76 14.35 2.33 -6.72
N SER A 77 15.04 1.43 -7.43
CA SER A 77 15.73 0.30 -6.82
C SER A 77 16.88 0.76 -5.90
N LEU A 78 17.61 1.80 -6.30
CA LEU A 78 18.69 2.37 -5.50
C LEU A 78 18.16 3.02 -4.21
N ILE A 79 17.16 3.88 -4.33
CA ILE A 79 16.55 4.58 -3.19
C ILE A 79 15.97 3.56 -2.20
N TRP A 80 15.24 2.56 -2.70
CA TRP A 80 14.65 1.51 -1.88
C TRP A 80 15.72 0.66 -1.17
N GLY A 81 16.83 0.34 -1.84
CA GLY A 81 17.95 -0.38 -1.24
C GLY A 81 18.61 0.40 -0.09
N ILE A 82 18.81 1.71 -0.26
CA ILE A 82 19.34 2.60 0.78
C ILE A 82 18.38 2.66 1.98
N GLU A 83 17.09 2.80 1.71
CA GLU A 83 16.04 2.85 2.73
C GLU A 83 15.98 1.56 3.56
N ILE A 84 16.05 0.40 2.91
CA ILE A 84 16.14 -0.90 3.61
C ILE A 84 17.39 -0.98 4.47
N GLY A 85 18.55 -0.61 3.92
CA GLY A 85 19.82 -0.61 4.66
C GLY A 85 19.71 0.23 5.93
N PHE A 86 19.10 1.41 5.83
CA PHE A 86 18.85 2.29 6.96
C PHE A 86 17.91 1.66 8.00
N LYS A 87 16.79 1.05 7.58
CA LYS A 87 15.82 0.39 8.48
C LYS A 87 16.39 -0.86 9.16
N PHE A 88 17.24 -1.61 8.45
CA PHE A 88 17.93 -2.78 8.97
C PHE A 88 18.98 -2.38 10.02
N SER A 89 19.80 -1.37 9.72
CA SER A 89 20.76 -0.81 10.68
C SER A 89 20.06 -0.25 11.92
N SER A 90 18.94 0.42 11.72
CA SER A 90 18.15 1.03 12.80
C SER A 90 17.24 0.03 13.53
N LYS A 91 17.26 -1.28 13.22
CA LYS A 91 16.39 -2.31 13.82
C LYS A 91 14.90 -1.96 13.85
N THR A 92 14.42 -1.27 12.81
CA THR A 92 13.03 -0.83 12.64
C THR A 92 12.39 -1.45 11.39
N VAL A 93 12.82 -2.66 11.04
CA VAL A 93 12.37 -3.37 9.81
C VAL A 93 10.88 -3.69 9.83
N ILE A 94 10.23 -3.69 11.01
CA ILE A 94 8.77 -3.81 11.11
C ILE A 94 8.06 -2.73 10.28
N PHE A 95 8.64 -1.53 10.16
CA PHE A 95 8.06 -0.45 9.37
C PHE A 95 8.18 -0.67 7.87
N LEU A 96 8.94 -1.66 7.38
CA LEU A 96 8.96 -2.03 5.96
C LEU A 96 7.58 -2.52 5.47
N LEU A 97 6.75 -3.04 6.39
CA LEU A 97 5.38 -3.47 6.11
C LEU A 97 4.41 -2.29 5.98
N ASN A 98 4.84 -1.06 6.24
CA ASN A 98 4.01 0.11 6.05
C ASN A 98 3.65 0.25 4.56
N PRO A 99 2.43 0.74 4.26
CA PRO A 99 1.90 0.77 2.89
C PRO A 99 2.78 1.55 1.91
N CYS A 100 3.55 2.55 2.36
CA CYS A 100 4.48 3.31 1.52
C CYS A 100 5.66 2.47 0.96
N HIS A 101 6.28 1.62 1.77
CA HIS A 101 7.41 0.79 1.30
C HIS A 101 6.90 -0.42 0.51
N VAL A 102 5.74 -0.98 0.88
CA VAL A 102 5.09 -2.06 0.14
C VAL A 102 4.69 -1.60 -1.27
N THR A 103 4.08 -0.41 -1.39
CA THR A 103 3.74 0.16 -2.71
C THR A 103 4.97 0.44 -3.55
N THR A 104 6.06 0.92 -2.95
CA THR A 104 7.35 1.13 -3.63
C THR A 104 7.94 -0.18 -4.15
N ALA A 105 7.91 -1.26 -3.35
CA ALA A 105 8.35 -2.58 -3.79
C ALA A 105 7.51 -3.13 -4.95
N ILE A 106 6.19 -2.96 -4.89
CA ILE A 106 5.27 -3.33 -5.99
C ILE A 106 5.60 -2.52 -7.26
N GLN A 107 5.90 -1.23 -7.13
CA GLN A 107 6.26 -0.37 -8.28
C GLN A 107 7.56 -0.84 -8.96
N ILE A 108 8.58 -1.21 -8.18
CA ILE A 108 9.83 -1.79 -8.73
C ILE A 108 9.54 -3.12 -9.44
N TYR A 109 8.71 -3.98 -8.85
CA TYR A 109 8.29 -5.23 -9.48
C TYR A 109 7.59 -4.97 -10.82
N LEU A 110 6.62 -4.07 -10.87
CA LEU A 110 5.87 -3.70 -12.08
C LEU A 110 6.77 -3.11 -13.17
N LEU A 111 7.78 -2.32 -12.79
CA LEU A 111 8.78 -1.78 -13.71
C LEU A 111 9.70 -2.88 -14.28
N SER A 112 10.00 -3.93 -13.50
CA SER A 112 10.90 -5.00 -13.92
C SER A 112 10.22 -6.14 -14.68
N ALA A 113 8.93 -6.39 -14.41
CA ALA A 113 8.21 -7.53 -14.94
C ALA A 113 7.79 -7.33 -16.39
N ASN A 114 7.81 -8.42 -17.17
CA ASN A 114 7.24 -8.42 -18.51
C ASN A 114 5.71 -8.31 -18.43
N PRO A 115 5.08 -7.59 -19.38
CA PRO A 115 3.64 -7.38 -19.35
C PRO A 115 2.91 -8.73 -19.44
N SER A 116 2.02 -8.99 -18.47
CA SER A 116 1.22 -10.21 -18.37
C SER A 116 -0.12 -9.90 -17.71
N LYS A 117 -1.10 -10.81 -17.81
CA LYS A 117 -2.42 -10.64 -17.17
C LYS A 117 -2.31 -10.44 -15.66
N TRP A 118 -1.34 -11.09 -15.01
CA TRP A 118 -1.07 -10.96 -13.58
C TRP A 118 -0.43 -9.62 -13.23
N VAL A 119 0.57 -9.20 -14.00
CA VAL A 119 1.22 -7.89 -13.83
C VAL A 119 0.21 -6.76 -14.01
N ALA A 120 -0.70 -6.90 -14.96
CA ALA A 120 -1.79 -5.96 -15.18
C ALA A 120 -2.79 -5.90 -14.01
N ALA A 121 -3.11 -7.04 -13.39
CA ALA A 121 -3.93 -7.07 -12.18
C ALA A 121 -3.22 -6.40 -10.99
N ILE A 122 -1.92 -6.68 -10.81
CA ILE A 122 -1.09 -6.06 -9.77
C ILE A 122 -0.95 -4.55 -10.01
N PHE A 123 -0.85 -4.11 -11.26
CA PHE A 123 -0.82 -2.69 -11.63
C PHE A 123 -2.11 -1.96 -11.23
N ARG A 124 -3.27 -2.56 -11.51
CA ARG A 124 -4.58 -2.02 -11.07
C ARG A 124 -4.68 -1.97 -9.54
N PHE A 125 -4.21 -3.00 -8.85
CA PHE A 125 -4.15 -3.01 -7.39
C PHE A 125 -3.23 -1.90 -6.84
N HIS A 126 -2.04 -1.73 -7.43
CA HIS A 126 -1.08 -0.69 -7.07
C HIS A 126 -1.68 0.72 -7.19
N LEU A 127 -2.35 1.01 -8.32
CA LEU A 127 -3.04 2.29 -8.53
C LEU A 127 -4.14 2.55 -7.49
N ASN A 128 -4.93 1.53 -7.14
CA ASN A 128 -5.92 1.66 -6.08
C ASN A 128 -5.28 1.92 -4.71
N CYS A 129 -4.14 1.29 -4.40
CA CYS A 129 -3.37 1.59 -3.19
C CYS A 129 -2.81 3.02 -3.18
N MET A 130 -2.41 3.57 -4.32
CA MET A 130 -1.92 4.95 -4.41
C MET A 130 -3.01 5.97 -4.07
N ASN A 131 -4.26 5.74 -4.46
CA ASN A 131 -5.37 6.59 -4.04
C ASN A 131 -5.54 6.61 -2.52
N GLY A 132 -5.38 5.45 -1.87
CA GLY A 132 -5.36 5.33 -0.41
C GLY A 132 -4.18 6.08 0.24
N ALA A 133 -3.00 6.08 -0.40
CA ALA A 133 -1.84 6.82 0.09
C ALA A 133 -2.02 8.35 -0.03
N VAL A 134 -2.65 8.82 -1.12
CA VAL A 134 -3.02 10.24 -1.28
C VAL A 134 -4.01 10.64 -0.20
N LEU A 135 -5.05 9.83 0.05
CA LEU A 135 -5.99 10.04 1.14
C LEU A 135 -5.29 10.14 2.51
N ALA A 136 -4.32 9.26 2.79
CA ALA A 136 -3.53 9.29 4.03
C ALA A 136 -2.62 10.52 4.15
N LEU A 137 -2.10 11.06 3.03
CA LEU A 137 -1.34 12.32 3.02
C LEU A 137 -2.25 13.55 3.18
N THR A 138 -3.49 13.45 2.70
CA THR A 138 -4.47 14.54 2.75
C THR A 138 -5.11 14.65 4.14
N PHE A 139 -5.16 13.54 4.88
CA PHE A 139 -5.67 13.43 6.25
C PHE A 139 -4.62 12.77 7.16
N PRO A 140 -3.58 13.52 7.59
CA PRO A 140 -2.47 12.98 8.37
C PRO A 140 -2.82 12.65 9.84
N GLU A 141 -3.95 13.11 10.38
CA GLU A 141 -4.37 12.83 11.76
C GLU A 141 -5.15 11.51 11.93
N LEU A 142 -4.53 10.59 12.69
CA LEU A 142 -5.02 9.28 13.12
C LEU A 142 -6.08 9.38 14.22
N ASP A 143 -7.28 9.84 13.86
CA ASP A 143 -8.49 9.45 14.59
C ASP A 143 -9.49 8.85 13.60
N ALA A 144 -9.21 7.64 13.14
CA ALA A 144 -10.15 6.84 12.34
C ALA A 144 -11.51 6.64 13.06
N LEU A 145 -11.57 6.92 14.37
CA LEU A 145 -12.78 6.88 15.19
C LEU A 145 -13.56 8.22 15.23
N ASN A 146 -12.91 9.35 14.91
CA ASN A 146 -13.50 10.71 15.04
C ASN A 146 -13.69 11.41 13.69
N VAL A 147 -13.13 10.87 12.60
CA VAL A 147 -13.41 11.36 11.24
C VAL A 147 -14.80 10.92 10.81
N SER A 148 -15.66 11.90 10.50
CA SER A 148 -16.98 11.64 9.93
C SER A 148 -16.82 10.87 8.61
N THR A 149 -17.38 9.66 8.55
CA THR A 149 -17.24 8.71 7.43
C THR A 149 -17.59 9.35 6.07
N THR A 150 -18.44 10.38 6.07
CA THR A 150 -18.89 11.15 4.90
C THR A 150 -17.76 11.88 4.16
N GLN A 151 -16.72 12.37 4.84
CA GLN A 151 -15.63 13.11 4.18
C GLN A 151 -14.68 12.18 3.42
N ILE A 152 -14.42 10.98 3.93
CA ILE A 152 -13.59 9.97 3.25
C ILE A 152 -14.26 9.51 1.95
N TYR A 153 -15.57 9.22 1.99
CA TYR A 153 -16.32 8.76 0.80
C TYR A 153 -16.36 9.81 -0.33
N ILE A 154 -16.48 11.10 0.00
CA ILE A 154 -16.53 12.16 -1.01
C ILE A 154 -15.19 12.29 -1.75
N VAL A 155 -14.06 12.23 -1.02
CA VAL A 155 -12.73 12.35 -1.63
C VAL A 155 -12.39 11.11 -2.46
N GLU A 156 -12.79 9.92 -2.01
CA GLU A 156 -12.63 8.68 -2.79
C GLU A 156 -13.44 8.71 -4.09
N ILE A 157 -14.68 9.21 -4.06
CA ILE A 157 -15.52 9.37 -5.26
C ILE A 157 -14.94 10.41 -6.23
N LEU A 158 -14.35 11.51 -5.73
CA LEU A 158 -13.72 12.53 -6.56
C LEU A 158 -12.43 12.04 -7.22
N LEU A 159 -11.57 11.32 -6.49
CA LEU A 159 -10.35 10.71 -7.02
C LEU A 159 -10.68 9.65 -8.09
N ASN A 160 -11.69 8.81 -7.84
CA ASN A 160 -12.08 7.75 -8.76
C ASN A 160 -12.75 8.31 -10.03
N ASN A 161 -13.51 9.40 -9.94
CA ASN A 161 -14.06 10.09 -11.12
C ASN A 161 -13.02 10.86 -11.93
N SER A 162 -12.02 11.47 -11.30
CA SER A 162 -10.95 12.18 -12.02
C SER A 162 -10.08 11.24 -12.86
N LEU A 163 -9.82 10.02 -12.37
CA LEU A 163 -9.08 8.99 -13.11
C LEU A 163 -9.90 8.39 -14.25
N ARG A 164 -11.23 8.29 -14.11
CA ARG A 164 -12.14 7.79 -15.16
C ARG A 164 -12.33 8.76 -16.34
N LEU A 165 -12.00 10.04 -16.15
CA LEU A 165 -11.98 11.08 -17.20
C LEU A 165 -10.60 11.19 -17.89
N SER A 166 -9.59 10.47 -17.41
CA SER A 166 -8.21 10.52 -17.92
C SER A 166 -7.81 9.27 -18.72
N PHE A 167 -8.74 8.33 -18.95
CA PHE A 167 -8.58 7.12 -19.78
C PHE A 167 -9.70 6.99 -20.80
#